data_AF-A0A836H5J9-F1
#
_entry.id   AF-A0A836H5J9-F1
#
_cell.length_a   1.000
_cell.length_b   1.000
_cell.length_c   1.000
_cell.angle_alpha   90.00
_cell.angle_beta   90.00
_cell.angle_gamma   90.00
#
_symmetry.space_group_name_H-M   'P 1'
#
loop_
_entity.id
_entity.type
_entity.pdbx_description
1 polymer ?
#
loop_
_entity_poly.entity_id
_entity_poly.type
_entity_poly.pdbx_seq_one_letter_code
_entity_poly.pdbx_strand_id
1 'polypeptide(L)'
;MSEQIDMSSFTGSASRAEGSATAALDWSYVSLPPPSTFDYFTERYYHQFSIHDCKKVKDNNCRILQHSNGLCVLCLDPNHELVRRCATADSGVTVAKVEFFKGRTAITPESIQVVGKKKKNALVCQNDTKLCGISLSDGAEYTIPACVNGFVLELNATLLKQPWMVAAAPTAEGYLAVINPTSKADFSGYEKVWTATGGDAAVAGEDDD
;
A
#
# COMPACT_ATOMS: atom_id res chain seq x y z
N MET A 1 70.80 -25.61 -42.69
CA MET A 1 72.18 -25.25 -42.34
C MET A 1 72.12 -24.31 -41.16
N SER A 2 72.70 -24.78 -40.06
CA SER A 2 73.32 -24.01 -38.99
C SER A 2 72.46 -23.03 -38.17
N GLU A 3 72.18 -23.51 -36.97
CA GLU A 3 72.01 -22.75 -35.74
C GLU A 3 73.17 -21.77 -35.45
N GLN A 4 72.83 -20.82 -34.57
CA GLN A 4 73.64 -20.21 -33.49
C GLN A 4 74.64 -19.10 -33.81
N ILE A 5 74.33 -17.92 -33.26
CA ILE A 5 75.22 -16.98 -32.56
C ILE A 5 74.35 -16.34 -31.46
N ASP A 6 74.41 -16.68 -30.18
CA ASP A 6 75.41 -16.48 -29.12
C ASP A 6 75.12 -15.27 -28.20
N MET A 7 75.60 -15.41 -26.97
CA MET A 7 75.14 -15.01 -25.64
C MET A 7 75.11 -13.53 -25.25
N SER A 8 74.27 -13.28 -24.22
CA SER A 8 74.43 -12.32 -23.10
C SER A 8 74.30 -10.84 -23.45
N SER A 9 73.61 -9.98 -22.71
CA SER A 9 73.42 -9.76 -21.26
C SER A 9 72.23 -8.78 -21.14
N PHE A 10 71.53 -8.50 -20.05
CA PHE A 10 71.95 -8.27 -18.67
C PHE A 10 70.68 -8.14 -17.81
N THR A 11 70.71 -8.82 -16.68
CA THR A 11 69.91 -8.72 -15.44
C THR A 11 68.87 -7.60 -15.28
N GLY A 12 67.67 -8.00 -14.83
CA GLY A 12 66.67 -7.11 -14.24
C GLY A 12 65.56 -7.90 -13.56
N SER A 13 65.70 -8.07 -12.25
CA SER A 13 64.86 -8.85 -11.34
C SER A 13 63.42 -8.34 -11.19
N ALA A 14 62.44 -9.25 -11.16
CA ALA A 14 61.51 -9.42 -10.03
C ALA A 14 60.45 -10.47 -10.38
N SER A 15 60.62 -11.67 -9.84
CA SER A 15 59.59 -12.69 -9.73
C SER A 15 58.46 -12.22 -8.81
N ARG A 16 57.20 -12.35 -9.21
CA ARG A 16 56.16 -12.82 -8.29
C ARG A 16 54.99 -13.46 -9.03
N ALA A 17 54.75 -14.71 -8.67
CA ALA A 17 53.78 -15.65 -9.20
C ALA A 17 52.37 -15.07 -9.38
N GLU A 18 51.79 -15.32 -10.55
CA GLU A 18 50.35 -15.24 -10.80
C GLU A 18 49.66 -16.39 -10.05
N GLY A 19 49.17 -16.09 -8.85
CA GLY A 19 48.24 -16.94 -8.12
C GLY A 19 46.81 -16.51 -8.43
N SER A 20 46.16 -17.25 -9.32
CA SER A 20 44.72 -17.18 -9.56
C SER A 20 43.96 -17.52 -8.27
N ALA A 21 43.42 -16.51 -7.59
CA ALA A 21 42.52 -16.67 -6.46
C ALA A 21 41.17 -16.01 -6.79
N THR A 22 40.34 -16.71 -7.55
CA THR A 22 38.89 -16.48 -7.51
C THR A 22 38.40 -16.95 -6.15
N ALA A 23 38.41 -16.05 -5.17
CA ALA A 23 37.74 -16.28 -3.90
C ALA A 23 36.24 -16.40 -4.19
N ALA A 24 35.74 -17.64 -4.26
CA ALA A 24 34.32 -17.90 -4.23
C ALA A 24 33.79 -17.36 -2.90
N LEU A 25 33.06 -16.24 -2.97
CA LEU A 25 32.35 -15.71 -1.82
C LEU A 25 31.36 -16.77 -1.38
N ASP A 26 31.63 -17.36 -0.21
CA ASP A 26 30.73 -18.25 0.47
C ASP A 26 29.56 -17.43 1.00
N TRP A 27 28.41 -17.56 0.35
CA TRP A 27 27.17 -16.89 0.73
C TRP A 27 26.49 -17.55 1.95
N SER A 28 27.09 -18.58 2.55
CA SER A 28 26.51 -19.32 3.69
C SER A 28 26.42 -18.53 4.99
N TYR A 29 27.04 -17.35 5.09
CA TYR A 29 27.14 -16.61 6.36
C TYR A 29 26.17 -15.42 6.50
N VAL A 30 25.36 -15.07 5.50
CA VAL A 30 24.28 -14.10 5.72
C VAL A 30 23.04 -14.83 6.19
N SER A 31 23.09 -15.36 7.42
CA SER A 31 21.89 -15.77 8.15
C SER A 31 21.10 -14.51 8.48
N LEU A 32 20.32 -14.02 7.52
CA LEU A 32 19.28 -13.05 7.82
C LEU A 32 18.30 -13.75 8.77
N PRO A 33 17.92 -13.13 9.90
CA PRO A 33 16.84 -13.66 10.70
C PRO A 33 15.63 -13.88 9.77
N PRO A 34 14.95 -15.03 9.85
CA PRO A 34 13.69 -15.22 9.17
C PRO A 34 12.81 -14.01 9.51
N PRO A 35 12.21 -13.32 8.53
CA PRO A 35 11.37 -12.17 8.82
C PRO A 35 10.33 -12.60 9.86
N SER A 36 10.43 -12.03 11.07
CA SER A 36 9.62 -12.43 12.23
C SER A 36 8.16 -12.01 12.08
N THR A 37 7.91 -11.06 11.18
CA THR A 37 6.59 -10.61 10.79
C THR A 37 6.56 -10.52 9.27
N PHE A 38 5.54 -11.15 8.67
CA PHE A 38 5.17 -10.83 7.30
C PHE A 38 4.42 -9.50 7.36
N ASP A 39 5.14 -8.41 7.65
CA ASP A 39 4.56 -7.07 7.60
C ASP A 39 3.93 -6.93 6.23
N TYR A 40 2.61 -6.74 6.19
CA TYR A 40 1.93 -6.60 4.93
C TYR A 40 2.57 -5.43 4.18
N PHE A 41 2.69 -5.53 2.86
CA PHE A 41 3.27 -4.49 2.00
C PHE A 41 2.75 -3.07 2.34
N THR A 42 1.50 -2.98 2.78
CA THR A 42 0.84 -1.76 3.25
C THR A 42 1.49 -1.14 4.49
N GLU A 43 1.94 -1.93 5.46
CA GLU A 43 2.61 -1.44 6.67
C GLU A 43 4.03 -0.97 6.39
N ARG A 44 4.74 -1.65 5.48
CA ARG A 44 6.12 -1.31 5.15
C ARG A 44 6.25 -0.02 4.34
N TYR A 45 5.30 0.26 3.44
CA TYR A 45 5.40 1.33 2.44
C TYR A 45 4.35 2.44 2.57
N TYR A 46 3.35 2.30 3.45
CA TYR A 46 2.30 3.31 3.61
C TYR A 46 2.18 3.80 5.05
N HIS A 47 2.07 5.12 5.20
CA HIS A 47 1.63 5.73 6.44
C HIS A 47 0.12 5.53 6.57
N GLN A 48 -0.35 5.03 7.72
CA GLN A 48 -1.76 4.79 7.94
C GLN A 48 -2.35 5.90 8.79
N PHE A 49 -3.43 6.49 8.31
CA PHE A 49 -4.22 7.49 9.00
C PHE A 49 -5.63 6.95 9.23
N SER A 50 -6.10 6.97 10.46
CA SER A 50 -7.48 6.64 10.82
C SER A 50 -8.32 7.90 10.91
N ILE A 51 -9.53 7.79 10.39
CA ILE A 51 -10.53 8.85 10.36
C ILE A 51 -11.78 8.30 11.01
N HIS A 52 -12.04 8.79 12.21
CA HIS A 52 -13.20 8.39 12.99
C HIS A 52 -14.44 9.17 12.57
N ASP A 53 -15.61 8.52 12.69
CA ASP A 53 -16.94 9.12 12.49
C ASP A 53 -17.12 9.85 11.14
N CYS A 54 -16.77 9.18 10.05
CA CYS A 54 -16.95 9.74 8.71
C CYS A 54 -18.43 10.08 8.45
N LYS A 55 -18.70 11.32 8.01
CA LYS A 55 -20.05 11.89 7.83
C LYS A 55 -20.92 11.98 9.09
N LYS A 56 -20.34 12.03 10.30
CA LYS A 56 -21.09 12.04 11.57
C LYS A 56 -21.96 10.79 11.77
N VAL A 57 -21.65 9.71 11.05
CA VAL A 57 -22.23 8.41 11.30
C VAL A 57 -21.33 7.72 12.30
N LYS A 58 -21.90 7.37 13.45
CA LYS A 58 -21.18 6.73 14.54
C LYS A 58 -20.53 5.43 14.06
N ASP A 59 -19.25 5.23 14.39
CA ASP A 59 -18.46 4.02 14.07
C ASP A 59 -18.26 3.76 12.55
N ASN A 60 -18.44 4.80 11.72
CA ASN A 60 -18.10 4.78 10.29
C ASN A 60 -16.63 5.17 10.08
N ASN A 61 -15.72 4.36 10.61
CA ASN A 61 -14.29 4.64 10.62
C ASN A 61 -13.65 4.26 9.27
N CYS A 62 -12.89 5.19 8.69
CA CYS A 62 -12.19 4.97 7.43
C CYS A 62 -10.68 5.07 7.64
N ARG A 63 -9.92 4.40 6.78
CA ARG A 63 -8.47 4.41 6.82
C ARG A 63 -7.89 4.92 5.51
N ILE A 64 -6.90 5.81 5.62
CA ILE A 64 -6.12 6.30 4.49
C ILE A 64 -4.71 5.75 4.59
N LEU A 65 -4.26 5.07 3.54
CA LEU A 65 -2.89 4.60 3.38
C LEU A 65 -2.17 5.58 2.45
N GLN A 66 -1.29 6.42 3.00
CA GLN A 66 -0.50 7.37 2.23
C GLN A 66 0.85 6.77 1.85
N HIS A 67 1.12 6.67 0.55
CA HIS A 67 2.41 6.28 0.01
C HIS A 67 3.37 7.47 -0.04
N SER A 68 4.68 7.21 -0.06
CA SER A 68 5.74 8.22 -0.21
C SER A 68 5.62 9.04 -1.50
N ASN A 69 5.11 8.43 -2.58
CA ASN A 69 4.82 9.12 -3.86
C ASN A 69 3.63 10.12 -3.78
N GLY A 70 3.03 10.28 -2.60
CA GLY A 70 1.89 11.16 -2.36
C GLY A 70 0.54 10.58 -2.76
N LEU A 71 0.47 9.36 -3.30
CA LEU A 71 -0.81 8.67 -3.54
C LEU A 71 -1.44 8.22 -2.22
N CYS A 72 -2.75 8.29 -2.14
CA CYS A 72 -3.54 7.84 -0.99
C CYS A 72 -4.45 6.70 -1.42
N VAL A 73 -4.44 5.59 -0.69
CA VAL A 73 -5.41 4.51 -0.85
C VAL A 73 -6.46 4.67 0.23
N LEU A 74 -7.73 4.74 -0.17
CA LEU A 74 -8.88 4.76 0.72
C LEU A 74 -9.32 3.34 1.01
N CYS A 75 -9.37 3.00 2.29
CA CYS A 75 -9.74 1.71 2.82
C CYS A 75 -10.78 1.87 3.93
N LEU A 76 -11.46 0.77 4.25
CA LEU A 76 -12.28 0.72 5.45
C LEU A 76 -11.38 0.51 6.68
N ASP A 77 -11.76 1.03 7.84
CA ASP A 77 -11.02 0.73 9.06
C ASP A 77 -11.41 -0.66 9.61
N PRO A 78 -10.46 -1.51 10.02
CA PRO A 78 -10.73 -2.73 10.81
C PRO A 78 -11.69 -2.55 12.00
N ASN A 79 -11.69 -1.38 12.65
CA ASN A 79 -12.61 -1.08 13.76
C ASN A 79 -14.00 -0.59 13.29
N HIS A 80 -14.23 -0.44 11.99
CA HIS A 80 -15.51 -0.02 11.45
C HIS A 80 -16.61 -1.05 11.79
N GLU A 81 -17.82 -0.56 12.10
CA GLU A 81 -18.96 -1.40 12.50
C GLU A 81 -19.25 -2.54 11.51
N LEU A 82 -19.26 -2.24 10.20
CA LEU A 82 -19.38 -3.25 9.14
C LEU A 82 -18.37 -4.39 9.26
N VAL A 83 -17.09 -4.09 9.46
CA VAL A 83 -16.04 -5.11 9.56
C VAL A 83 -16.26 -5.95 10.81
N ARG A 84 -16.57 -5.31 11.94
CA ARG A 84 -16.84 -5.99 13.20
C ARG A 84 -18.07 -6.90 13.13
N ARG A 85 -19.14 -6.46 12.47
CA ARG A 85 -20.36 -7.27 12.26
C ARG A 85 -20.09 -8.49 11.40
N CYS A 86 -19.36 -8.31 10.31
CA CYS A 86 -19.00 -9.41 9.42
C CYS A 86 -17.97 -10.37 10.03
N ALA A 87 -17.07 -9.88 10.90
CA ALA A 87 -16.10 -10.70 11.61
C ALA A 87 -16.71 -11.52 12.75
N THR A 88 -17.83 -11.05 13.32
CA THR A 88 -18.54 -11.78 14.38
C THR A 88 -19.33 -12.93 13.76
N ALA A 89 -18.78 -14.15 13.85
CA ALA A 89 -19.36 -15.38 13.28
C ALA A 89 -20.83 -15.63 13.69
N ASP A 90 -21.27 -15.10 14.84
CA ASP A 90 -22.64 -15.27 15.34
C ASP A 90 -23.71 -14.44 14.61
N SER A 91 -23.34 -13.38 13.88
CA SER A 91 -24.32 -12.50 13.24
C SER A 91 -24.80 -12.99 11.87
N GLY A 92 -24.02 -13.82 11.17
CA GLY A 92 -24.35 -14.27 9.81
C GLY A 92 -24.50 -13.13 8.78
N VAL A 93 -24.13 -11.89 9.14
CA VAL A 93 -24.27 -10.70 8.30
C VAL A 93 -23.10 -10.62 7.33
N THR A 94 -23.41 -10.61 6.05
CA THR A 94 -22.42 -10.51 4.97
C THR A 94 -22.63 -9.25 4.16
N VAL A 95 -21.59 -8.81 3.46
CA VAL A 95 -21.70 -7.70 2.53
C VAL A 95 -22.48 -8.15 1.30
N ALA A 96 -23.68 -7.62 1.11
CA ALA A 96 -24.57 -8.01 0.03
C ALA A 96 -24.20 -7.30 -1.28
N LYS A 97 -23.90 -6.00 -1.21
CA LYS A 97 -23.63 -5.17 -2.38
C LYS A 97 -22.68 -4.03 -2.06
N VAL A 98 -21.81 -3.71 -3.02
CA VAL A 98 -20.98 -2.50 -3.00
C VAL A 98 -21.32 -1.68 -4.26
N GLU A 99 -21.51 -0.38 -4.09
CA GLU A 99 -21.80 0.56 -5.17
C GLU A 99 -20.89 1.77 -5.09
N PHE A 100 -20.42 2.24 -6.25
CA PHE A 100 -19.57 3.42 -6.32
C PHE A 100 -20.32 4.62 -6.90
N PHE A 101 -19.96 5.81 -6.42
CA PHE A 101 -20.67 7.05 -6.72
C PHE A 101 -19.71 8.16 -7.17
N LYS A 102 -20.18 8.94 -8.14
CA LYS A 102 -19.63 10.23 -8.59
C LYS A 102 -20.66 11.31 -8.23
N GLY A 103 -20.56 11.83 -7.02
CA GLY A 103 -21.54 12.78 -6.51
C GLY A 103 -22.92 12.14 -6.36
N ARG A 104 -23.86 12.48 -7.25
CA ARG A 104 -25.23 11.94 -7.25
C ARG A 104 -25.45 10.77 -8.20
N THR A 105 -24.48 10.44 -9.04
CA THR A 105 -24.60 9.40 -10.07
C THR A 105 -23.82 8.17 -9.65
N ALA A 106 -24.43 6.99 -9.69
CA ALA A 106 -23.72 5.73 -9.54
C ALA A 106 -22.81 5.52 -10.76
N ILE A 107 -21.55 5.14 -10.52
CA ILE A 107 -20.55 4.93 -11.57
C ILE A 107 -19.97 3.53 -11.49
N THR A 108 -19.65 2.97 -12.65
CA THR A 108 -18.88 1.73 -12.73
C THR A 108 -17.39 2.06 -12.58
N PRO A 109 -16.63 1.34 -11.75
CA PRO A 109 -15.18 1.52 -11.58
C PRO A 109 -14.39 1.58 -12.90
N GLU A 110 -14.78 0.73 -13.86
CA GLU A 110 -14.16 0.62 -15.19
C GLU A 110 -14.30 1.89 -16.05
N SER A 111 -15.23 2.78 -15.69
CA SER A 111 -15.46 4.04 -16.41
C SER A 111 -14.39 5.11 -16.09
N ILE A 112 -13.61 4.92 -15.03
CA ILE A 112 -12.53 5.86 -14.67
C ILE A 112 -11.27 5.47 -15.46
N GLN A 113 -11.10 6.11 -16.62
CA GLN A 113 -9.86 6.04 -17.39
C GLN A 113 -9.15 7.38 -17.36
N VAL A 114 -8.16 7.50 -16.47
CA VAL A 114 -7.39 8.74 -16.33
C VAL A 114 -6.35 8.84 -17.43
N VAL A 115 -6.49 9.82 -18.32
CA VAL A 115 -5.60 10.00 -19.48
C VAL A 115 -4.78 11.30 -19.38
N GLY A 116 -3.46 11.16 -19.58
CA GLY A 116 -2.51 12.26 -19.76
C GLY A 116 -2.13 13.03 -18.49
N LYS A 117 -1.11 13.90 -18.60
CA LYS A 117 -0.53 14.68 -17.48
C LYS A 117 -1.55 15.55 -16.72
N LYS A 118 -2.64 15.96 -17.39
CA LYS A 118 -3.73 16.75 -16.79
C LYS A 118 -4.80 15.88 -16.12
N LYS A 119 -4.59 14.56 -15.98
CA LYS A 119 -5.54 13.60 -15.41
C LYS A 119 -6.95 13.76 -16.01
N LYS A 120 -7.04 13.88 -17.35
CA LYS A 120 -8.33 14.05 -18.02
C LYS A 120 -9.20 12.83 -17.68
N ASN A 121 -10.48 13.07 -17.38
CA ASN A 121 -11.49 12.10 -16.93
C ASN A 121 -11.34 11.55 -15.50
N ALA A 122 -10.34 11.98 -14.72
CA ALA A 122 -10.30 11.63 -13.31
C ALA A 122 -11.49 12.21 -12.55
N LEU A 123 -12.00 11.43 -11.59
CA LEU A 123 -13.10 11.87 -10.74
C LEU A 123 -12.54 12.82 -9.67
N VAL A 124 -12.95 14.09 -9.71
CA VAL A 124 -12.61 15.05 -8.65
C VAL A 124 -13.43 14.70 -7.41
N CYS A 125 -12.76 14.47 -6.28
CA CYS A 125 -13.39 14.20 -5.00
C CYS A 125 -12.99 15.25 -3.97
N GLN A 126 -13.93 15.60 -3.10
CA GLN A 126 -13.71 16.38 -1.88
C GLN A 126 -13.89 15.48 -0.66
N ASN A 127 -13.41 15.91 0.51
CA ASN A 127 -13.48 15.16 1.76
C ASN A 127 -14.86 14.54 2.02
N ASP A 128 -15.95 15.27 1.80
CA ASP A 128 -17.33 14.81 2.07
C ASP A 128 -18.03 14.08 0.89
N THR A 129 -17.34 13.94 -0.25
CA THR A 129 -17.93 13.33 -1.45
C THR A 129 -18.23 11.85 -1.18
N LYS A 130 -19.49 11.41 -1.35
CA LYS A 130 -19.85 9.98 -1.30
C LYS A 130 -19.14 9.26 -2.44
N LEU A 131 -18.23 8.35 -2.11
CA LEU A 131 -17.52 7.52 -3.10
C LEU A 131 -18.07 6.11 -3.15
N CYS A 132 -18.38 5.53 -2.00
CA CYS A 132 -18.82 4.14 -1.91
C CYS A 132 -20.06 4.05 -1.02
N GLY A 133 -21.01 3.21 -1.42
CA GLY A 133 -22.14 2.76 -0.62
C GLY A 133 -22.03 1.25 -0.47
N ILE A 134 -22.11 0.77 0.77
CA ILE A 134 -22.00 -0.65 1.08
C ILE A 134 -23.30 -1.08 1.74
N SER A 135 -23.97 -2.07 1.16
CA SER A 135 -25.20 -2.64 1.70
C SER A 135 -24.92 -4.02 2.29
N LEU A 136 -25.35 -4.21 3.52
CA LEU A 136 -25.28 -5.49 4.22
C LEU A 136 -26.54 -6.33 3.96
N SER A 137 -26.44 -7.63 4.24
CA SER A 137 -27.56 -8.59 4.10
C SER A 137 -28.69 -8.34 5.10
N ASP A 138 -28.43 -7.62 6.20
CA ASP A 138 -29.42 -7.21 7.20
C ASP A 138 -30.22 -5.96 6.77
N GLY A 139 -29.88 -5.36 5.63
CA GLY A 139 -30.49 -4.14 5.12
C GLY A 139 -29.81 -2.84 5.58
N ALA A 140 -28.74 -2.90 6.37
CA ALA A 140 -27.97 -1.72 6.74
C ALA A 140 -27.17 -1.18 5.54
N GLU A 141 -27.15 0.14 5.36
CA GLU A 141 -26.35 0.81 4.33
C GLU A 141 -25.33 1.75 4.97
N TYR A 142 -24.05 1.57 4.61
CA TYR A 142 -22.95 2.42 5.02
C TYR A 142 -22.49 3.26 3.84
N THR A 143 -22.39 4.57 4.04
CA THR A 143 -21.89 5.50 3.04
C THR A 143 -20.49 5.96 3.41
N ILE A 144 -19.52 5.63 2.55
CA ILE A 144 -18.12 5.97 2.73
C ILE A 144 -17.77 7.22 1.90
N PRO A 145 -17.31 8.30 2.55
CA PRO A 145 -16.82 9.47 1.84
C PRO A 145 -15.39 9.28 1.30
N ALA A 146 -14.94 10.19 0.45
CA ALA A 146 -13.56 10.18 -0.07
C ALA A 146 -12.51 10.42 1.01
N CYS A 147 -12.90 11.14 2.07
CA CYS A 147 -12.08 11.64 3.16
C CYS A 147 -10.99 12.63 2.72
N VAL A 148 -10.48 12.57 1.49
CA VAL A 148 -9.37 13.38 0.99
C VAL A 148 -9.77 14.17 -0.26
N ASN A 149 -9.33 15.42 -0.32
CA ASN A 149 -9.49 16.30 -1.49
C ASN A 149 -8.48 15.90 -2.59
N GLY A 150 -8.98 15.45 -3.75
CA GLY A 150 -8.11 14.96 -4.80
C GLY A 150 -8.79 14.51 -6.07
N PHE A 151 -8.08 13.66 -6.79
CA PHE A 151 -8.53 12.98 -8.00
C PHE A 151 -8.52 11.48 -7.76
N VAL A 152 -9.68 10.84 -7.81
CA VAL A 152 -9.78 9.38 -7.82
C VAL A 152 -9.21 8.89 -9.15
N LEU A 153 -8.17 8.07 -9.05
CA LEU A 153 -7.49 7.45 -10.17
C LEU A 153 -8.11 6.10 -10.50
N GLU A 154 -8.47 5.36 -9.47
CA GLU A 154 -8.95 3.98 -9.58
C GLU A 154 -9.97 3.69 -8.48
N LEU A 155 -10.96 2.86 -8.82
CA LEU A 155 -11.91 2.28 -7.89
C LEU A 155 -11.79 0.76 -8.00
N ASN A 156 -11.98 0.05 -6.89
CA ASN A 156 -11.80 -1.40 -6.89
C ASN A 156 -13.00 -2.11 -7.55
N ALA A 157 -12.82 -2.50 -8.82
CA ALA A 157 -13.83 -3.22 -9.60
C ALA A 157 -14.12 -4.62 -9.05
N THR A 158 -13.17 -5.22 -8.33
CA THR A 158 -13.32 -6.57 -7.75
C THR A 158 -14.44 -6.57 -6.71
N LEU A 159 -14.66 -5.46 -6.00
CA LEU A 159 -15.72 -5.34 -4.99
C LEU A 159 -17.13 -5.48 -5.55
N LEU A 160 -17.33 -5.22 -6.85
CA LEU A 160 -18.62 -5.45 -7.51
C LEU A 160 -18.91 -6.93 -7.71
N LYS A 161 -17.86 -7.72 -7.99
CA LYS A 161 -17.98 -9.17 -8.22
C LYS A 161 -17.97 -9.93 -6.90
N GLN A 162 -17.18 -9.44 -5.97
CA GLN A 162 -16.92 -10.08 -4.70
C GLN A 162 -16.89 -8.98 -3.61
N PRO A 163 -18.01 -8.75 -2.92
CA PRO A 163 -18.14 -7.66 -1.92
C PRO A 163 -17.61 -8.01 -0.53
N TRP A 164 -17.50 -9.31 -0.19
CA TRP A 164 -16.97 -9.83 1.07
C TRP A 164 -15.52 -9.40 1.47
N MET A 165 -14.70 -8.90 0.55
CA MET A 165 -13.28 -8.56 0.71
C MET A 165 -13.12 -7.28 1.50
N VAL A 166 -14.13 -6.40 1.40
CA VAL A 166 -14.18 -5.19 2.22
C VAL A 166 -14.16 -5.55 3.70
N ALA A 167 -14.77 -6.66 4.09
CA ALA A 167 -14.76 -7.16 5.45
C ALA A 167 -13.55 -8.07 5.75
N ALA A 168 -13.18 -8.95 4.81
CA ALA A 168 -12.12 -9.93 5.04
C ALA A 168 -10.72 -9.30 5.08
N ALA A 169 -10.44 -8.34 4.20
CA ALA A 169 -9.12 -7.72 4.05
C ALA A 169 -9.24 -6.21 3.76
N PRO A 170 -9.79 -5.41 4.70
CA PRO A 170 -10.14 -4.00 4.47
C PRO A 170 -8.95 -3.12 4.06
N THR A 171 -7.75 -3.42 4.58
CA THR A 171 -6.54 -2.63 4.34
C THR A 171 -5.70 -3.12 3.16
N ALA A 172 -5.99 -4.31 2.63
CA ALA A 172 -5.23 -4.93 1.54
C ALA A 172 -6.09 -5.01 0.27
N GLU A 173 -6.56 -6.19 -0.09
CA GLU A 173 -7.33 -6.40 -1.33
C GLU A 173 -8.68 -5.67 -1.32
N GLY A 174 -9.26 -5.46 -0.13
CA GLY A 174 -10.54 -4.79 0.10
C GLY A 174 -10.51 -3.27 0.04
N TYR A 175 -9.45 -2.67 -0.50
CA TYR A 175 -9.38 -1.21 -0.68
C TYR A 175 -10.52 -0.70 -1.56
N LEU A 176 -10.96 0.53 -1.33
CA LEU A 176 -12.11 1.13 -2.02
C LEU A 176 -11.68 1.93 -3.24
N ALA A 177 -10.68 2.81 -3.07
CA ALA A 177 -10.27 3.75 -4.09
C ALA A 177 -8.79 4.13 -3.97
N VAL A 178 -8.16 4.45 -5.10
CA VAL A 178 -6.84 5.10 -5.14
C VAL A 178 -7.05 6.56 -5.53
N ILE A 179 -6.61 7.47 -4.66
CA ILE A 179 -6.81 8.90 -4.75
C ILE A 179 -5.45 9.58 -4.86
N ASN A 180 -5.33 10.49 -5.79
CA ASN A 180 -4.21 11.40 -5.87
C ASN A 180 -4.61 12.74 -5.21
N PRO A 181 -4.11 13.01 -3.98
CA PRO A 181 -4.45 14.22 -3.25
C PRO A 181 -3.96 15.47 -3.99
N THR A 182 -4.72 16.55 -3.85
CA THR A 182 -4.26 17.87 -4.30
C THR A 182 -3.47 18.54 -3.18
N SER A 183 -2.78 19.64 -3.48
CA SER A 183 -2.08 20.46 -2.47
C SER A 183 -3.01 21.06 -1.40
N LYS A 184 -4.33 20.92 -1.53
CA LYS A 184 -5.36 21.31 -0.56
C LYS A 184 -5.88 20.14 0.27
N ALA A 185 -5.19 19.00 0.25
CA ALA A 185 -5.51 17.87 1.09
C ALA A 185 -5.02 18.15 2.50
N ASP A 186 -5.95 18.33 3.43
CA ASP A 186 -5.66 18.54 4.84
C ASP A 186 -5.69 17.21 5.58
N PHE A 187 -4.54 16.78 6.09
CA PHE A 187 -4.40 15.56 6.90
C PHE A 187 -4.29 15.84 8.41
N SER A 188 -4.36 17.11 8.81
CA SER A 188 -4.14 17.56 10.20
C SER A 188 -5.19 17.06 11.20
N GLY A 189 -6.38 16.68 10.72
CA GLY A 189 -7.46 16.15 11.55
C GLY A 189 -7.47 14.63 11.67
N TYR A 190 -6.51 13.91 11.08
CA TYR A 190 -6.49 12.45 11.09
C TYR A 190 -5.50 11.91 12.12
N GLU A 191 -5.89 10.82 12.76
CA GLU A 191 -5.02 10.13 13.70
C GLU A 191 -4.02 9.28 12.91
N LYS A 192 -2.72 9.55 13.09
CA LYS A 192 -1.68 8.73 12.48
C LYS A 192 -1.53 7.44 13.29
N VAL A 193 -2.03 6.33 12.75
CA VAL A 193 -2.00 5.02 13.41
C VAL A 193 -0.68 4.30 13.16
N TRP A 194 -0.10 4.46 11.97
CA TRP A 194 1.12 3.76 11.60
C TRP A 194 2.04 4.62 10.74
N THR A 195 3.34 4.46 10.98
CA THR A 195 4.38 5.08 10.16
C THR A 195 5.08 3.98 9.37
N ALA A 196 5.14 4.14 8.04
CA ALA A 196 5.85 3.21 7.17
C ALA A 196 7.29 2.99 7.66
N THR A 197 7.64 1.74 7.94
CA THR A 197 8.97 1.37 8.48
C THR A 197 10.07 1.52 7.43
N GLY A 198 9.72 1.77 6.16
CA GLY A 198 10.72 2.09 5.14
C GLY A 198 11.68 0.93 4.87
N GLY A 199 11.26 -0.28 5.16
CA GLY A 199 11.96 -1.50 4.81
C GLY A 199 13.32 -1.80 5.43
N ASP A 200 13.91 -0.88 6.18
CA ASP A 200 14.88 -1.25 7.19
C ASP A 200 14.13 -1.93 8.33
N ALA A 201 14.72 -3.00 8.86
CA ALA A 201 14.14 -3.74 9.96
C ALA A 201 13.85 -2.76 11.11
N ALA A 202 12.62 -2.78 11.62
CA ALA A 202 12.31 -2.14 12.90
C ALA A 202 13.25 -2.75 13.94
N VAL A 203 14.30 -2.01 14.30
CA VAL A 203 14.98 -2.24 15.56
C VAL A 203 13.92 -1.91 16.60
N ALA A 204 13.38 -2.95 17.24
CA ALA A 204 12.45 -2.80 18.34
C ALA A 204 13.06 -1.83 19.37
N GLY A 205 12.23 -0.93 19.89
CA GLY A 205 12.65 0.18 20.73
C GLY A 205 13.65 -0.22 21.81
N GLU A 206 14.78 0.48 21.81
CA GLU A 206 15.53 0.70 23.04
C GLU A 206 14.83 1.91 23.70
N ASP A 207 13.99 1.61 24.68
CA ASP A 207 13.52 2.58 25.66
C ASP A 207 14.77 3.06 26.44
N ASP A 208 15.21 4.29 26.18
CA ASP A 208 16.19 4.99 27.02
C ASP A 208 15.48 5.50 28.30
N ASP A 209 15.80 4.88 29.44
CA ASP A 209 15.59 5.41 30.81
C ASP A 209 16.81 6.22 31.29
#